data_AF-A0A4Q9DNW2-F1
#
_entry.id   AF-A0A4Q9DNW2-F1
#
_cell.length_a   1.000
_cell.length_b   1.000
_cell.length_c   1.000
_cell.angle_alpha   90.00
_cell.angle_beta   90.00
_cell.angle_gamma   90.00
#
_symmetry.space_group_name_H-M   'P 1'
#
loop_
_entity.id
_entity.type
_entity.pdbx_description
1 polymer ?
#
loop_
_entity_poly.entity_id
_entity_poly.type
_entity_poly.pdbx_seq_one_letter_code
_entity_poly.pdbx_strand_id
1 'polypeptide(L)'
;MEYQPGRGAKYPQAFLKGFKGYLHSDAYSGYVNLAGTISCLCWAHLRRKFVEALPPEAKHPEGAFAAEGVAYCNKLFELEAKLAAHAPKERKEQRLVQEKPVLDAFWSWVETAKGKVLPKSKLGEALNYVRNHKQALMNYLQDGNCVISNNLAENSIRPFSVGRKNWLFSGSPRGAAASATIYSIVETAKANGLNPYKYLVYLLQQLPAVAFRQQPELFDEYLPWSPAVKQHCT
;
A
#
# COMPACT_ATOMS: atom_id res chain seq x y z
N MET A 1 -11.19 -5.89 -2.92
CA MET A 1 -11.71 -4.50 -2.94
C MET A 1 -13.12 -4.53 -2.41
N GLU A 2 -13.53 -3.53 -1.64
CA GLU A 2 -14.90 -3.40 -1.15
C GLU A 2 -15.41 -1.99 -1.45
N TYR A 3 -16.60 -1.89 -2.07
CA TYR A 3 -17.25 -0.60 -2.28
C TYR A 3 -17.92 -0.14 -0.99
N GLN A 4 -17.74 1.14 -0.64
CA GLN A 4 -18.41 1.76 0.49
C GLN A 4 -18.99 3.11 0.04
N PRO A 5 -20.22 3.48 0.49
CA PRO A 5 -20.89 4.70 0.04
C PRO A 5 -20.31 5.98 0.63
N GLY A 6 -19.27 5.88 1.47
CA GLY A 6 -18.58 7.04 2.00
C GLY A 6 -17.17 6.73 2.48
N ARG A 7 -16.64 7.68 3.23
CA ARG A 7 -15.23 7.74 3.67
C ARG A 7 -15.04 7.68 5.20
N GLY A 8 -16.11 7.60 5.98
CA GLY A 8 -16.01 7.55 7.45
C GLY A 8 -15.23 6.33 7.96
N ALA A 9 -14.61 6.47 9.13
CA ALA A 9 -13.86 5.39 9.80
C ALA A 9 -14.70 4.12 10.08
N LYS A 10 -16.04 4.25 10.13
CA LYS A 10 -16.97 3.11 10.29
C LYS A 10 -16.78 2.01 9.24
N TYR A 11 -16.38 2.38 8.02
CA TYR A 11 -16.23 1.43 6.92
C TYR A 11 -15.00 0.53 7.09
N PRO A 12 -13.77 1.06 7.24
CA PRO A 12 -12.62 0.22 7.51
C PRO A 12 -12.70 -0.50 8.87
N GLN A 13 -13.39 0.06 9.87
CA GLN A 13 -13.67 -0.65 11.13
C GLN A 13 -14.50 -1.92 10.91
N ALA A 14 -15.54 -1.84 10.07
CA ALA A 14 -16.36 -2.99 9.74
C ALA A 14 -15.59 -4.00 8.87
N PHE A 15 -14.90 -3.51 7.83
CA PHE A 15 -14.15 -4.34 6.89
C PHE A 15 -13.00 -5.11 7.54
N LEU A 16 -12.27 -4.48 8.46
CA LEU A 16 -11.12 -5.06 9.14
C LEU A 16 -11.48 -5.66 10.51
N LYS A 17 -12.76 -5.89 10.79
CA LYS A 17 -13.20 -6.45 12.06
C LYS A 17 -12.54 -7.81 12.31
N GLY A 18 -11.80 -7.91 13.41
CA GLY A 18 -11.09 -9.13 13.82
C GLY A 18 -9.71 -9.33 13.17
N PHE A 19 -9.33 -8.49 12.19
CA PHE A 19 -7.98 -8.52 11.64
C PHE A 19 -6.95 -8.12 12.70
N LYS A 20 -5.85 -8.87 12.78
CA LYS A 20 -4.71 -8.57 13.65
C LYS A 20 -3.43 -8.62 12.82
N GLY A 21 -2.66 -7.53 12.85
CA GLY A 21 -1.39 -7.46 12.11
C GLY A 21 -1.09 -6.08 11.55
N TYR A 22 -0.19 -6.03 10.57
CA TYR A 22 0.28 -4.78 9.99
C TYR A 22 -0.66 -4.26 8.90
N LEU A 23 -1.01 -2.98 8.97
CA LEU A 23 -1.90 -2.32 8.01
C LEU A 23 -1.14 -1.21 7.26
N HIS A 24 -0.94 -1.40 5.97
CA HIS A 24 -0.28 -0.41 5.11
C HIS A 24 -1.26 0.64 4.58
N SER A 25 -0.96 1.92 4.74
CA SER A 25 -1.80 3.01 4.22
C SER A 25 -1.03 4.30 3.92
N ASP A 26 -1.72 5.25 3.29
CA ASP A 26 -1.28 6.60 2.94
C ASP A 26 -1.56 7.64 4.07
N ALA A 27 -1.79 7.16 5.30
CA ALA A 27 -2.23 7.94 6.45
C ALA A 27 -3.65 8.50 6.32
N TYR A 28 -4.50 7.84 5.53
CA TYR A 28 -5.92 8.13 5.53
C TYR A 28 -6.53 8.02 6.92
N SER A 29 -7.19 9.10 7.37
CA SER A 29 -7.72 9.24 8.73
C SER A 29 -8.76 8.17 9.10
N GLY A 30 -9.43 7.56 8.11
CA GLY A 30 -10.37 6.47 8.36
C GLY A 30 -9.72 5.20 8.92
N TYR A 31 -8.41 5.00 8.71
CA TYR A 31 -7.67 3.85 9.25
C TYR A 31 -7.04 4.11 10.63
N VAL A 32 -7.26 5.30 11.21
CA VAL A 32 -6.71 5.65 12.53
C VAL A 32 -7.46 4.87 13.63
N ASN A 33 -6.72 4.38 14.63
CA ASN A 33 -7.23 3.68 15.81
C ASN A 33 -8.05 2.41 15.52
N LEU A 34 -7.67 1.65 14.47
CA LEU A 34 -8.24 0.34 14.22
C LEU A 34 -7.65 -0.70 15.20
N ALA A 35 -8.53 -1.26 16.04
CA ALA A 35 -8.14 -2.25 17.03
C ALA A 35 -7.49 -3.48 16.39
N GLY A 36 -6.40 -3.97 17.00
CA GLY A 36 -5.64 -5.13 16.50
C GLY A 36 -4.66 -4.82 15.36
N THR A 37 -4.63 -3.58 14.86
CA THR A 37 -3.75 -3.20 13.75
C THR A 37 -2.51 -2.44 14.21
N ILE A 38 -1.38 -2.69 13.53
CA ILE A 38 -0.16 -1.90 13.64
C ILE A 38 -0.01 -1.14 12.33
N SER A 39 -0.15 0.19 12.36
CA SER A 39 -0.10 1.00 11.14
C SER A 39 1.31 1.07 10.56
N CYS A 40 1.44 0.78 9.26
CA CYS A 40 2.65 0.97 8.46
C CYS A 40 2.38 2.05 7.43
N LEU A 41 2.99 3.23 7.58
CA LEU A 41 2.74 4.34 6.67
C LEU A 41 3.70 4.37 5.49
N CYS A 42 3.17 4.80 4.35
CA CYS A 42 3.87 4.77 3.08
C CYS A 42 4.93 5.87 2.98
N TRP A 43 6.19 5.47 2.81
CA TRP A 43 7.29 6.39 2.54
C TRP A 43 7.22 7.05 1.16
N ALA A 44 6.50 6.49 0.19
CA ALA A 44 6.32 7.15 -1.11
C ALA A 44 5.43 8.40 -0.99
N HIS A 45 4.44 8.39 -0.09
CA HIS A 45 3.65 9.58 0.24
C HIS A 45 4.48 10.64 0.93
N LEU A 46 5.31 10.23 1.87
CA LEU A 46 6.25 11.13 2.53
C LEU A 46 7.21 11.76 1.51
N ARG A 47 7.85 10.94 0.66
CA ARG A 47 8.74 11.42 -0.40
C ARG A 47 8.04 12.43 -1.31
N ARG A 48 6.79 12.16 -1.72
CA ARG A 48 6.00 13.10 -2.54
C ARG A 48 5.86 14.46 -1.86
N LYS A 49 5.59 14.50 -0.55
CA LYS A 49 5.49 15.76 0.20
C LYS A 49 6.80 16.56 0.18
N PHE A 50 7.95 15.89 0.29
CA PHE A 50 9.24 16.57 0.16
C PHE A 50 9.51 17.04 -1.28
N VAL A 51 9.13 16.26 -2.29
CA VAL A 51 9.24 16.67 -3.70
C VAL A 51 8.36 17.90 -3.99
N GLU A 52 7.12 17.93 -3.50
CA GLU A 52 6.21 19.07 -3.62
C GLU A 52 6.70 20.32 -2.87
N ALA A 53 7.66 20.16 -1.95
CA ALA A 53 8.30 21.25 -1.22
C ALA A 53 9.57 21.78 -1.91
N LEU A 54 10.01 21.16 -3.01
CA LEU A 54 11.16 21.67 -3.77
C LEU A 54 10.77 22.99 -4.49
N PRO A 55 11.59 24.04 -4.40
CA PRO A 55 11.35 25.25 -5.16
C PRO A 55 11.49 24.97 -6.67
N PRO A 56 10.71 25.66 -7.53
CA PRO A 56 10.82 25.53 -8.99
C PRO A 56 12.24 25.84 -9.51
N GLU A 57 12.95 26.72 -8.80
CA GLU A 57 14.30 27.17 -9.09
C GLU A 57 15.19 26.80 -7.89
N ALA A 58 16.03 25.78 -8.01
CA ALA A 58 16.83 25.22 -6.92
C ALA A 58 17.97 26.15 -6.42
N LYS A 59 17.62 27.32 -5.85
CA LYS A 59 18.56 28.28 -5.22
C LYS A 59 18.07 28.93 -3.91
N HIS A 60 16.97 28.48 -3.32
CA HIS A 60 16.58 28.91 -1.96
C HIS A 60 17.09 27.93 -0.89
N PRO A 61 17.45 28.42 0.32
CA PRO A 61 17.88 27.55 1.44
C PRO A 61 16.83 26.49 1.81
N GLU A 62 15.54 26.80 1.63
CA GLU A 62 14.44 25.83 1.85
C GLU A 62 14.46 24.66 0.86
N GLY A 63 14.98 24.88 -0.36
CA GLY A 63 15.15 23.84 -1.37
C GLY A 63 16.23 22.83 -1.02
N ALA A 64 17.27 23.24 -0.29
CA ALA A 64 18.29 22.32 0.22
C ALA A 64 17.68 21.33 1.23
N PHE A 65 16.87 21.83 2.19
CA PHE A 65 16.19 20.96 3.16
C PHE A 65 15.18 20.01 2.50
N ALA A 66 14.35 20.49 1.57
CA ALA A 66 13.43 19.61 0.86
C ALA A 66 14.19 18.53 0.05
N ALA A 67 15.30 18.88 -0.60
CA ALA A 67 16.15 17.95 -1.33
C ALA A 67 16.80 16.90 -0.42
N GLU A 68 17.26 17.28 0.78
CA GLU A 68 17.77 16.33 1.78
C GLU A 68 16.69 15.31 2.20
N GLY A 69 15.46 15.76 2.43
CA GLY A 69 14.34 14.86 2.72
C GLY A 69 14.05 13.86 1.60
N VAL A 70 14.12 14.31 0.34
CA VAL A 70 14.02 13.42 -0.83
C VAL A 70 15.20 12.44 -0.89
N ALA A 71 16.41 12.89 -0.60
CA ALA A 71 17.61 12.06 -0.62
C ALA A 71 17.56 10.94 0.42
N TYR A 72 17.10 11.23 1.65
CA TYR A 72 16.85 10.19 2.66
C TYR A 72 15.83 9.15 2.19
N CYS A 73 14.71 9.61 1.61
CA CYS A 73 13.70 8.70 1.08
C CYS A 73 14.26 7.82 -0.05
N ASN A 74 14.98 8.42 -1.00
CA ASN A 74 15.62 7.67 -2.10
C ASN A 74 16.58 6.62 -1.57
N LYS A 75 17.41 6.97 -0.58
CA LYS A 75 18.37 6.05 0.02
C LYS A 75 17.69 4.83 0.63
N LEU A 76 16.56 5.01 1.32
CA LEU A 76 15.78 3.91 1.87
C LEU A 76 15.18 3.03 0.76
N PHE A 77 14.63 3.63 -0.30
CA PHE A 77 14.11 2.87 -1.44
C PHE A 77 15.20 2.08 -2.18
N GLU A 78 16.41 2.62 -2.30
CA GLU A 78 17.57 1.91 -2.87
C GLU A 78 18.00 0.71 -2.03
N LEU A 79 17.95 0.84 -0.69
CA LEU A 79 18.23 -0.27 0.21
C LEU A 79 17.13 -1.35 0.09
N GLU A 80 15.87 -0.97 0.16
CA GLU A 80 14.74 -1.90 0.00
C GLU A 80 14.78 -2.67 -1.32
N ALA A 81 15.19 -2.02 -2.42
CA ALA A 81 15.35 -2.69 -3.71
C ALA A 81 16.41 -3.82 -3.66
N LYS A 82 17.49 -3.64 -2.91
CA LYS A 82 18.53 -4.67 -2.70
C LYS A 82 18.03 -5.80 -1.80
N LEU A 83 17.14 -5.48 -0.86
CA LEU A 83 16.58 -6.44 0.10
C LEU A 83 15.35 -7.20 -0.44
N ALA A 84 14.85 -6.83 -1.62
CA ALA A 84 13.62 -7.40 -2.19
C ALA A 84 13.66 -8.93 -2.35
N ALA A 85 14.81 -9.49 -2.77
CA ALA A 85 14.99 -10.92 -2.99
C ALA A 85 15.21 -11.75 -1.71
N HIS A 86 15.46 -11.10 -0.56
CA HIS A 86 15.78 -11.81 0.68
C HIS A 86 14.51 -12.39 1.32
N ALA A 87 14.65 -13.50 2.06
CA ALA A 87 13.55 -14.05 2.83
C ALA A 87 13.08 -13.06 3.91
N PRO A 88 11.80 -13.09 4.37
CA PRO A 88 11.30 -12.10 5.32
C PRO A 88 12.13 -11.94 6.60
N LYS A 89 12.61 -13.05 7.18
CA LYS A 89 13.46 -12.99 8.38
C LYS A 89 14.77 -12.25 8.13
N GLU A 90 15.47 -12.61 7.06
CA GLU A 90 16.74 -12.00 6.68
C GLU A 90 16.55 -10.54 6.25
N ARG A 91 15.48 -10.24 5.50
CA ARG A 91 15.09 -8.87 5.15
C ARG A 91 14.96 -8.00 6.39
N LYS A 92 14.26 -8.47 7.42
CA LYS A 92 14.13 -7.75 8.70
C LYS A 92 15.48 -7.49 9.35
N GLU A 93 16.33 -8.52 9.46
CA GLU A 93 17.67 -8.38 10.05
C GLU A 93 18.52 -7.37 9.29
N GLN A 94 18.52 -7.45 7.95
CA GLN A 94 19.25 -6.52 7.09
C GLN A 94 18.72 -5.08 7.17
N ARG A 95 17.40 -4.88 7.29
CA ARG A 95 16.81 -3.55 7.54
C ARG A 95 17.34 -2.94 8.84
N LEU A 96 17.44 -3.73 9.90
CA LEU A 96 17.98 -3.25 11.18
C LEU A 96 19.46 -2.89 11.11
N VAL A 97 20.23 -3.53 10.23
CA VAL A 97 21.65 -3.22 10.02
C VAL A 97 21.84 -2.02 9.09
N GLN A 98 21.11 -1.96 7.98
CA GLN A 98 21.37 -1.02 6.88
C GLN A 98 20.45 0.21 6.90
N GLU A 99 19.15 0.04 7.18
CA GLU A 99 18.17 1.11 7.10
C GLU A 99 18.00 1.85 8.43
N LYS A 100 18.08 1.15 9.56
CA LYS A 100 17.95 1.76 10.89
C LYS A 100 18.94 2.92 11.12
N PRO A 101 20.23 2.84 10.74
CA PRO A 101 21.13 4.00 10.86
C PRO A 101 20.72 5.18 9.99
N VAL A 102 20.23 4.92 8.76
CA VAL A 102 19.72 5.97 7.85
C VAL A 102 18.47 6.64 8.45
N LEU A 103 17.59 5.84 9.05
CA LEU A 103 16.40 6.34 9.73
C LEU A 103 16.77 7.17 10.96
N ASP A 104 17.72 6.72 11.77
CA ASP A 104 18.19 7.48 12.93
C ASP A 104 18.77 8.84 12.52
N ALA A 105 19.58 8.87 11.46
CA ALA A 105 20.07 10.11 10.86
C ALA A 105 18.93 10.99 10.33
N PHE A 106 17.96 10.40 9.64
CA PHE A 106 16.76 11.10 9.15
C PHE A 106 15.96 11.73 10.31
N TRP A 107 15.73 11.02 11.40
CA TRP A 107 14.99 11.55 12.55
C TRP A 107 15.77 12.66 13.26
N SER A 108 17.08 12.50 13.42
CA SER A 108 17.93 13.57 13.94
C SER A 108 17.82 14.82 13.06
N TRP A 109 17.91 14.65 11.75
CA TRP A 109 17.76 15.72 10.77
C TRP A 109 16.39 16.42 10.85
N VAL A 110 15.29 15.67 10.96
CA VAL A 110 13.92 16.21 11.13
C VAL A 110 13.81 17.09 12.39
N GLU A 111 14.48 16.73 13.47
CA GLU A 111 14.51 17.54 14.69
C GLU A 111 15.34 18.82 14.50
N THR A 112 16.45 18.78 13.75
CA THR A 112 17.22 20.00 13.45
C THR A 112 16.45 21.03 12.61
N ALA A 113 15.43 20.59 11.88
CA ALA A 113 14.55 21.45 11.08
C ALA A 113 13.45 22.12 11.91
N LYS A 114 13.30 21.77 13.20
CA LYS A 114 12.30 22.35 14.09
C LYS A 114 12.59 23.84 14.32
N GLY A 115 11.59 24.69 14.12
CA GLY A 115 11.71 26.15 14.28
C GLY A 115 12.43 26.88 13.14
N LYS A 116 13.00 26.17 12.17
CA LYS A 116 13.68 26.77 11.00
C LYS A 116 12.76 26.96 9.78
N VAL A 117 11.56 26.37 9.82
CA VAL A 117 10.63 26.33 8.69
C VAL A 117 9.26 26.83 9.13
N LEU A 118 8.64 27.65 8.29
CA LEU A 118 7.27 28.12 8.49
C LEU A 118 6.30 26.91 8.52
N PRO A 119 5.47 26.74 9.56
CA PRO A 119 4.63 25.55 9.71
C PRO A 119 3.64 25.29 8.56
N LYS A 120 3.23 26.35 7.85
CA LYS A 120 2.27 26.29 6.73
C LYS A 120 2.95 26.22 5.34
N SER A 121 4.28 26.22 5.27
CA SER A 121 4.96 25.98 3.99
C SER A 121 4.84 24.49 3.62
N LYS A 122 5.07 24.16 2.34
CA LYS A 122 5.08 22.75 1.88
C LYS A 122 6.09 21.90 2.64
N LEU A 123 7.27 22.46 2.94
CA LEU A 123 8.27 21.80 3.77
C LEU A 123 7.80 21.66 5.23
N GLY A 124 7.14 22.68 5.77
CA GLY A 124 6.52 22.62 7.10
C GLY A 124 5.47 21.52 7.20
N GLU A 125 4.60 21.39 6.20
CA GLU A 125 3.61 20.32 6.09
C GLU A 125 4.26 18.93 6.02
N ALA A 126 5.33 18.77 5.23
CA ALA A 126 6.08 17.52 5.12
C ALA A 126 6.71 17.14 6.48
N LEU A 127 7.40 18.07 7.14
CA LEU A 127 8.02 17.83 8.44
C LEU A 127 6.99 17.54 9.54
N ASN A 128 5.86 18.25 9.54
CA ASN A 128 4.76 17.98 10.47
C ASN A 128 4.15 16.59 10.22
N TYR A 129 3.97 16.20 8.96
CA TYR A 129 3.53 14.86 8.62
C TYR A 129 4.50 13.80 9.17
N VAL A 130 5.81 13.96 8.98
CA VAL A 130 6.83 13.04 9.50
C VAL A 130 6.76 12.91 11.02
N ARG A 131 6.71 14.04 11.74
CA ARG A 131 6.69 14.06 13.21
C ARG A 131 5.44 13.38 13.77
N ASN A 132 4.28 13.66 13.20
CA ASN A 132 3.01 13.08 13.64
C ASN A 132 2.92 11.56 13.38
N HIS A 133 3.76 11.03 12.49
CA HIS A 133 3.67 9.66 11.99
C HIS A 133 4.95 8.84 12.24
N LYS A 134 5.86 9.30 13.10
CA LYS A 134 7.16 8.66 13.34
C LYS A 134 7.06 7.16 13.60
N GLN A 135 6.23 6.76 14.56
CA GLN A 135 6.08 5.35 14.92
C GLN A 135 5.58 4.52 13.72
N ALA A 136 4.54 4.99 13.04
CA ALA A 136 3.93 4.26 11.93
C ALA A 136 4.82 4.19 10.67
N LEU A 137 5.67 5.19 10.45
CA LEU A 137 6.71 5.15 9.41
C LEU A 137 7.85 4.17 9.76
N MET A 138 8.04 3.82 11.03
CA MET A 138 9.07 2.87 11.49
C MET A 138 8.57 1.43 11.60
N ASN A 139 7.26 1.21 11.68
CA ASN A 139 6.69 -0.11 11.96
C ASN A 139 7.00 -1.18 10.90
N TYR A 140 7.32 -0.79 9.65
CA TYR A 140 7.72 -1.77 8.61
C TYR A 140 9.04 -2.49 8.93
N LEU A 141 9.87 -1.96 9.82
CA LEU A 141 11.09 -2.62 10.30
C LEU A 141 10.80 -3.83 11.21
N GLN A 142 9.59 -3.90 11.78
CA GLN A 142 9.28 -4.92 12.80
C GLN A 142 9.06 -6.31 12.19
N ASP A 143 8.64 -6.37 10.92
CA ASP A 143 8.33 -7.59 10.20
C ASP A 143 8.82 -7.47 8.74
N GLY A 144 9.58 -8.46 8.27
CA GLY A 144 10.12 -8.43 6.92
C GLY A 144 9.08 -8.67 5.83
N ASN A 145 7.85 -9.08 6.15
CA ASN A 145 6.74 -9.13 5.21
C ASN A 145 6.13 -7.74 4.95
N CYS A 146 6.40 -6.76 5.82
CA CYS A 146 5.98 -5.39 5.59
C CYS A 146 6.78 -4.74 4.45
N VAL A 147 6.15 -3.81 3.77
CA VAL A 147 6.72 -3.07 2.64
C VAL A 147 6.86 -1.60 3.01
N ILE A 148 7.94 -0.96 2.56
CA ILE A 148 8.18 0.47 2.82
C ILE A 148 7.11 1.40 2.19
N SER A 149 6.36 0.90 1.21
CA SER A 149 5.39 1.67 0.43
C SER A 149 4.12 0.88 0.13
N ASN A 150 2.97 1.55 0.20
CA ASN A 150 1.65 1.01 -0.18
C ASN A 150 1.40 1.04 -1.71
N ASN A 151 2.40 1.41 -2.53
CA ASN A 151 2.27 1.56 -3.99
C ASN A 151 1.65 0.32 -4.67
N LEU A 152 1.90 -0.89 -4.17
CA LEU A 152 1.29 -2.10 -4.71
C LEU A 152 -0.24 -2.04 -4.63
N ALA A 153 -0.78 -1.71 -3.46
CA ALA A 153 -2.21 -1.58 -3.24
C ALA A 153 -2.80 -0.44 -4.10
N GLU A 154 -2.09 0.67 -4.22
CA GLU A 154 -2.52 1.81 -5.05
C GLU A 154 -2.54 1.47 -6.53
N ASN A 155 -1.53 0.75 -7.01
CA ASN A 155 -1.44 0.30 -8.39
C ASN A 155 -2.55 -0.70 -8.72
N SER A 156 -2.92 -1.60 -7.81
CA SER A 156 -4.03 -2.54 -8.02
C SER A 156 -5.40 -1.86 -8.10
N ILE A 157 -5.63 -0.76 -7.38
CA ILE A 157 -6.91 -0.01 -7.46
C ILE A 157 -6.91 1.05 -8.58
N ARG A 158 -5.74 1.40 -9.13
CA ARG A 158 -5.60 2.44 -10.15
C ARG A 158 -6.39 2.15 -11.45
N PRO A 159 -6.39 0.93 -12.03
CA PRO A 159 -7.20 0.62 -13.21
C PRO A 159 -8.69 0.92 -13.00
N PHE A 160 -9.23 0.54 -11.85
CA PHE A 160 -10.61 0.85 -11.49
C PHE A 160 -10.82 2.37 -11.34
N SER A 161 -9.89 3.05 -10.65
CA SER A 161 -9.97 4.50 -10.38
C SER A 161 -9.84 5.37 -11.63
N VAL A 162 -9.12 4.90 -12.65
CA VAL A 162 -9.01 5.54 -13.98
C VAL A 162 -10.23 5.16 -14.82
N GLY A 163 -10.58 3.87 -14.86
CA GLY A 163 -11.74 3.36 -15.60
C GLY A 163 -13.05 4.04 -15.22
N ARG A 164 -13.30 4.24 -13.92
CA ARG A 164 -14.52 4.94 -13.44
C ARG A 164 -14.67 6.36 -14.00
N LYS A 165 -13.56 7.06 -14.32
CA LYS A 165 -13.62 8.40 -14.93
C LYS A 165 -14.11 8.32 -16.38
N ASN A 166 -13.90 7.19 -17.03
CA ASN A 166 -14.26 6.94 -18.43
C ASN A 166 -15.61 6.19 -18.57
N TRP A 167 -16.10 5.55 -17.50
CA TRP A 167 -17.39 4.86 -17.49
C TRP A 167 -18.52 5.84 -17.16
N LEU A 168 -18.93 6.61 -18.16
CA LEU A 168 -19.92 7.71 -18.07
C LEU A 168 -21.29 7.31 -17.48
N PHE A 169 -21.59 6.01 -17.35
CA PHE A 169 -22.87 5.47 -16.86
C PHE A 169 -22.75 4.56 -15.62
N SER A 170 -21.59 4.55 -14.93
CA SER A 170 -21.43 3.82 -13.66
C SER A 170 -22.07 4.59 -12.49
N GLY A 171 -23.38 4.42 -12.30
CA GLY A 171 -24.17 5.24 -11.37
C GLY A 171 -24.76 4.55 -10.13
N SER A 172 -24.65 3.23 -9.97
CA SER A 172 -25.33 2.51 -8.87
C SER A 172 -24.37 1.82 -7.89
N PRO A 173 -24.70 1.79 -6.58
CA PRO A 173 -23.97 0.98 -5.59
C PRO A 173 -23.85 -0.50 -5.99
N ARG A 174 -24.89 -1.06 -6.62
CA ARG A 174 -24.88 -2.45 -7.12
C ARG A 174 -23.84 -2.66 -8.23
N GLY A 175 -23.74 -1.72 -9.19
CA GLY A 175 -22.71 -1.77 -10.23
C GLY A 175 -21.30 -1.63 -9.67
N ALA A 176 -21.13 -0.76 -8.66
CA ALA A 176 -19.85 -0.59 -7.98
C ALA A 176 -19.43 -1.86 -7.22
N ALA A 177 -20.36 -2.52 -6.52
CA ALA A 177 -20.13 -3.79 -5.85
C ALA A 177 -19.75 -4.90 -6.86
N ALA A 178 -20.50 -5.05 -7.95
CA ALA A 178 -20.20 -6.04 -8.99
C ALA A 178 -18.80 -5.82 -9.61
N SER A 179 -18.45 -4.56 -9.87
CA SER A 179 -17.13 -4.20 -10.38
C SER A 179 -16.04 -4.53 -9.37
N ALA A 180 -16.22 -4.15 -8.10
CA ALA A 180 -15.25 -4.46 -7.03
C ALA A 180 -14.99 -5.96 -6.91
N THR A 181 -16.02 -6.81 -7.06
CA THR A 181 -15.87 -8.28 -7.09
C THR A 181 -15.01 -8.74 -8.25
N ILE A 182 -15.34 -8.33 -9.49
CA ILE A 182 -14.60 -8.76 -10.69
C ILE A 182 -13.13 -8.31 -10.62
N TYR A 183 -12.89 -7.05 -10.26
CA TYR A 183 -11.53 -6.53 -10.11
C TYR A 183 -10.76 -7.26 -8.98
N SER A 184 -11.43 -7.66 -7.90
CA SER A 184 -10.79 -8.45 -6.86
C SER A 184 -10.33 -9.81 -7.37
N ILE A 185 -11.15 -10.50 -8.19
CA ILE A 185 -10.77 -11.77 -8.82
C ILE A 185 -9.56 -11.58 -9.74
N VAL A 186 -9.60 -10.55 -10.60
CA VAL A 186 -8.52 -10.23 -11.56
C VAL A 186 -7.21 -9.90 -10.85
N GLU A 187 -7.24 -9.02 -9.85
CA GLU A 187 -6.04 -8.62 -9.11
C GLU A 187 -5.47 -9.76 -8.28
N THR A 188 -6.34 -10.63 -7.72
CA THR A 188 -5.87 -11.84 -7.01
C THR A 188 -5.21 -12.83 -7.98
N ALA A 189 -5.74 -12.98 -9.20
CA ALA A 189 -5.13 -13.82 -10.23
C ALA A 189 -3.73 -13.32 -10.62
N LYS A 190 -3.58 -12.01 -10.88
CA LYS A 190 -2.28 -11.39 -11.18
C LYS A 190 -1.29 -11.55 -10.03
N ALA A 191 -1.74 -11.35 -8.79
CA ALA A 191 -0.91 -11.52 -7.59
C ALA A 191 -0.39 -12.96 -7.42
N ASN A 192 -1.09 -13.94 -8.00
CA ASN A 192 -0.67 -15.35 -8.02
C ASN A 192 0.08 -15.75 -9.31
N GLY A 193 0.42 -14.78 -10.17
CA GLY A 193 1.14 -15.03 -11.41
C GLY A 193 0.31 -15.64 -12.54
N LEU A 194 -1.02 -15.59 -12.46
CA LEU A 194 -1.91 -16.14 -13.48
C LEU A 194 -2.23 -15.13 -14.57
N ASN A 195 -2.48 -15.62 -15.78
CA ASN A 195 -3.15 -14.87 -16.84
C ASN A 195 -4.63 -14.66 -16.47
N PRO A 196 -5.09 -13.41 -16.25
CA PRO A 196 -6.44 -13.16 -15.76
C PRO A 196 -7.54 -13.62 -16.72
N TYR A 197 -7.29 -13.54 -18.03
CA TYR A 197 -8.27 -14.01 -19.03
C TYR A 197 -8.43 -15.52 -18.96
N LYS A 198 -7.32 -16.28 -18.98
CA LYS A 198 -7.37 -17.74 -18.84
C LYS A 198 -8.06 -18.15 -17.54
N TYR A 199 -7.74 -17.47 -16.44
CA TYR A 199 -8.34 -17.78 -15.14
C TYR A 199 -9.85 -17.53 -15.12
N LEU A 200 -10.32 -16.39 -15.65
CA LEU A 200 -11.77 -16.12 -15.74
C LEU A 200 -12.48 -17.14 -16.64
N VAL A 201 -11.90 -17.50 -17.78
CA VAL A 201 -12.45 -18.52 -18.68
C VAL A 201 -12.52 -19.87 -17.95
N TYR A 202 -11.45 -20.27 -17.27
CA TYR A 202 -11.39 -21.51 -16.51
C TYR A 202 -12.48 -21.57 -15.44
N LEU A 203 -12.61 -20.52 -14.62
CA LEU A 203 -13.66 -20.43 -13.61
C LEU A 203 -15.07 -20.52 -14.22
N LEU A 204 -15.33 -19.79 -15.30
CA LEU A 204 -16.66 -19.76 -15.95
C LEU A 204 -17.01 -21.08 -16.65
N GLN A 205 -16.02 -21.84 -17.11
CA GLN A 205 -16.23 -23.14 -17.74
C GLN A 205 -16.39 -24.26 -16.71
N GLN A 206 -15.58 -24.26 -15.64
CA GLN A 206 -15.50 -25.40 -14.73
C GLN A 206 -16.50 -25.28 -13.56
N LEU A 207 -16.61 -24.10 -12.93
CA LEU A 207 -17.44 -23.94 -11.72
C LEU A 207 -18.93 -24.31 -11.89
N PRO A 208 -19.59 -24.09 -13.05
CA PRO A 208 -20.98 -24.50 -13.21
C PRO A 208 -21.23 -26.00 -13.02
N ALA A 209 -20.22 -26.84 -13.28
CA ALA A 209 -20.30 -28.29 -13.11
C ALA A 209 -19.96 -28.77 -11.69
N VAL A 210 -19.51 -27.86 -10.81
CA VAL A 210 -19.05 -28.19 -9.46
C VAL A 210 -20.16 -27.94 -8.45
N ALA A 211 -20.42 -28.91 -7.57
CA ALA A 211 -21.40 -28.80 -6.49
C ALA A 211 -20.89 -27.95 -5.29
N PHE A 212 -20.17 -26.85 -5.56
CA PHE A 212 -19.52 -26.04 -4.52
C PHE A 212 -20.51 -25.34 -3.57
N ARG A 213 -21.78 -25.24 -3.95
CA ARG A 213 -22.84 -24.71 -3.07
C ARG A 213 -23.23 -25.70 -1.98
N GLN A 214 -23.06 -27.00 -2.23
CA GLN A 214 -23.33 -28.07 -1.27
C GLN A 214 -22.05 -28.48 -0.53
N GLN A 215 -20.90 -28.42 -1.21
CA GLN A 215 -19.58 -28.78 -0.70
C GLN A 215 -18.59 -27.63 -0.94
N PRO A 216 -18.55 -26.61 -0.07
CA PRO A 216 -17.70 -25.43 -0.23
C PRO A 216 -16.21 -25.74 -0.38
N GLU A 217 -15.73 -26.84 0.19
CA GLU A 217 -14.35 -27.32 0.10
C GLU A 217 -13.91 -27.60 -1.34
N LEU A 218 -14.83 -27.97 -2.24
CA LEU A 218 -14.52 -28.15 -3.67
C LEU A 218 -14.05 -26.86 -4.33
N PHE A 219 -14.39 -25.71 -3.76
CA PHE A 219 -13.97 -24.41 -4.26
C PHE A 219 -12.46 -24.19 -4.12
N ASP A 220 -11.80 -24.85 -3.17
CA ASP A 220 -10.37 -24.68 -2.89
C ASP A 220 -9.49 -25.09 -4.08
N GLU A 221 -9.94 -26.05 -4.88
CA GLU A 221 -9.26 -26.50 -6.10
C GLU A 221 -9.28 -25.45 -7.22
N TYR A 222 -10.20 -24.48 -7.15
CA TYR A 222 -10.35 -23.39 -8.12
C TYR A 222 -9.75 -22.08 -7.66
N LEU A 223 -9.17 -22.03 -6.45
CA LEU A 223 -8.50 -20.84 -5.94
C LEU A 223 -7.21 -20.56 -6.72
N PRO A 224 -6.77 -19.29 -6.81
CA PRO A 224 -5.69 -18.91 -7.71
C PRO A 224 -4.30 -19.44 -7.28
N TRP A 225 -4.19 -19.95 -6.04
CA TRP A 225 -2.99 -20.62 -5.55
C TRP A 225 -3.00 -22.14 -5.74
N SER A 226 -4.10 -22.73 -6.21
CA SER A 226 -4.20 -24.19 -6.38
C SER A 226 -3.24 -24.69 -7.47
N PRO A 227 -2.66 -25.90 -7.31
CA PRO A 227 -1.75 -26.46 -8.32
C PRO A 227 -2.40 -26.61 -9.70
N ALA A 228 -3.66 -27.06 -9.75
CA ALA A 228 -4.41 -27.28 -10.99
C ALA A 228 -4.63 -25.95 -11.74
N VAL A 229 -5.05 -24.90 -11.03
CA VAL A 229 -5.25 -23.57 -11.62
C VAL A 229 -3.92 -23.01 -12.12
N LYS A 230 -2.84 -23.12 -11.34
CA LYS A 230 -1.52 -22.64 -11.77
C LYS A 230 -1.09 -23.31 -13.08
N GLN A 231 -1.23 -24.64 -13.19
CA GLN A 231 -0.87 -25.37 -14.41
C GLN A 231 -1.64 -24.89 -15.66
N HIS A 232 -2.94 -24.59 -15.51
CA HIS A 232 -3.80 -24.22 -16.63
C HIS A 232 -3.77 -22.72 -16.97
N CYS A 233 -3.54 -21.87 -15.97
CA CYS A 233 -3.80 -20.44 -16.05
C CYS A 233 -2.55 -19.56 -16.00
N THR A 234 -1.34 -20.10 -15.82
CA THR A 234 -0.10 -19.33 -16.07
C THR A 234 0.09 -18.97 -17.54
#